data_AF-A0A165JC52-F1
#
_entry.id   AF-A0A165JC52-F1
#
_cell.length_a   1.000
_cell.length_b   1.000
_cell.length_c   1.000
_cell.angle_alpha   90.00
_cell.angle_beta   90.00
_cell.angle_gamma   90.00
#
_symmetry.space_group_name_H-M   'P 1'
#
loop_
_entity.id
_entity.type
_entity.pdbx_description
1 polymer ?
#
loop_
_entity_poly.entity_id
_entity_poly.type
_entity_poly.pdbx_seq_one_letter_code
_entity_poly.pdbx_strand_id
1 'polypeptide(L)'
;MPPKTQTPRYEYLEVRLASFTHSHVSNNGPLAASQAHRGAKSKAWPHPLSEPFNPTSLSKAGFFFNASEEQPDNCTCFVCGKSLGSWEPGDDPSLEHVAHDEDNCGWARAVCEVESKERVNNHTYIFASADRLPTSTAMESRRHDTFSNWWPYDDVPKHSATSEKMARAGWHCTPSVGDTDNASCVYCGTSLSGWEPTDDPLEEHRRKRPNCVFFTAGDRVGVEVRHKTAVSGTMIFMG
;
A
#
# COMPACT_ATOMS: atom_id res chain seq x y z
N MET A 1 4.51 18.52 -31.85
CA MET A 1 5.05 17.73 -30.71
C MET A 1 4.12 16.54 -30.53
N PRO A 2 4.60 15.28 -30.58
CA PRO A 2 3.74 14.17 -30.22
C PRO A 2 3.49 14.21 -28.70
N PRO A 3 2.32 13.76 -28.21
CA PRO A 3 2.08 13.67 -26.78
C PRO A 3 3.04 12.63 -26.20
N LYS A 4 3.78 13.01 -25.15
CA LYS A 4 4.49 12.03 -24.32
C LYS A 4 3.42 11.10 -23.76
N THR A 5 3.42 9.83 -24.15
CA THR A 5 2.62 8.82 -23.46
C THR A 5 3.14 8.77 -22.03
N GLN A 6 2.39 9.39 -21.12
CA GLN A 6 2.72 9.42 -19.70
C GLN A 6 2.69 7.98 -19.18
N THR A 7 3.77 7.53 -18.53
CA THR A 7 3.80 6.22 -17.88
C THR A 7 2.65 6.13 -16.88
N PRO A 8 1.89 5.02 -16.82
CA PRO A 8 0.80 4.87 -15.86
C PRO A 8 1.30 5.06 -14.42
N ARG A 9 0.56 5.83 -13.62
CA ARG A 9 0.86 6.13 -12.22
C ARG A 9 0.39 4.98 -11.33
N TYR A 10 1.16 3.89 -11.29
CA TYR A 10 0.81 2.68 -10.53
C TYR A 10 0.88 2.84 -9.01
N GLU A 11 1.30 3.99 -8.49
CA GLU A 11 1.08 4.35 -7.09
C GLU A 11 -0.42 4.45 -6.74
N TYR A 12 -1.28 4.74 -7.73
CA TYR A 12 -2.73 4.78 -7.55
C TYR A 12 -3.35 3.39 -7.60
N LEU A 13 -4.13 3.06 -6.57
CA LEU A 13 -4.80 1.77 -6.47
C LEU A 13 -5.71 1.48 -7.67
N GLU A 14 -6.43 2.50 -8.15
CA GLU A 14 -7.34 2.37 -9.29
C GLU A 14 -6.59 2.04 -10.58
N VAL A 15 -5.39 2.58 -10.75
CA VAL A 15 -4.55 2.31 -11.93
C VAL A 15 -3.97 0.89 -11.87
N ARG A 16 -3.57 0.41 -10.67
CA ARG A 16 -3.19 -1.00 -10.49
C ARG A 16 -4.36 -1.94 -10.80
N LEU A 17 -5.54 -1.64 -10.28
CA LEU A 17 -6.74 -2.46 -10.53
C LEU A 17 -7.13 -2.47 -12.02
N ALA A 18 -7.06 -1.32 -12.68
CA ALA A 18 -7.32 -1.16 -14.10
C ALA A 18 -6.39 -2.02 -14.97
N SER A 19 -5.13 -2.26 -14.53
CA SER A 19 -4.17 -3.06 -15.28
C SER A 19 -4.59 -4.53 -15.48
N PHE A 20 -5.44 -5.07 -14.61
CA PHE A 20 -5.97 -6.43 -14.71
C PHE A 20 -7.26 -6.53 -15.54
N THR A 21 -7.92 -5.41 -15.83
CA THR A 21 -9.25 -5.37 -16.48
C THR A 21 -9.19 -4.82 -17.90
N HIS A 22 -8.27 -3.90 -18.17
CA HIS A 22 -8.01 -3.40 -19.50
C HIS A 22 -6.86 -4.17 -20.10
N SER A 23 -7.13 -4.80 -21.24
CA SER A 23 -6.09 -5.46 -21.99
C SER A 23 -4.98 -4.43 -22.30
N HIS A 24 -3.78 -4.61 -21.73
CA HIS A 24 -2.68 -3.66 -21.89
C HIS A 24 -2.05 -3.82 -23.28
N VAL A 25 -2.04 -2.73 -24.06
CA VAL A 25 -1.27 -2.65 -25.31
C VAL A 25 0.20 -2.43 -24.92
N SER A 26 1.09 -3.36 -25.27
CA SER A 26 2.53 -3.14 -25.10
C SER A 26 3.00 -2.10 -26.12
N ASN A 27 3.34 -0.90 -25.67
CA ASN A 27 4.04 0.08 -26.50
C ASN A 27 5.54 -0.19 -26.43
N ASN A 28 6.03 -1.06 -27.30
CA ASN A 28 7.43 -0.99 -27.72
C ASN A 28 7.54 0.16 -28.74
N GLY A 29 8.46 1.11 -28.50
CA GLY A 29 8.60 2.35 -29.30
C GLY A 29 8.83 2.12 -30.81
N PRO A 30 8.49 3.10 -31.68
CA PRO A 30 8.58 2.94 -33.13
C PRO A 30 9.98 3.32 -33.68
N LEU A 31 10.45 2.93 -34.86
CA LEU A 31 10.25 1.85 -35.84
C LEU A 31 11.02 2.35 -37.09
N ALA A 32 11.70 1.46 -37.83
CA ALA A 32 12.10 1.73 -39.20
C ALA A 32 11.46 0.70 -40.15
N ALA A 33 10.64 1.24 -41.05
CA ALA A 33 10.17 0.76 -42.36
C ALA A 33 9.44 -0.60 -42.50
N SER A 34 8.18 -0.46 -42.99
CA SER A 34 7.49 -1.34 -43.96
C SER A 34 6.98 -2.71 -43.49
N GLN A 35 5.67 -2.76 -43.19
CA GLN A 35 4.64 -3.74 -43.61
C GLN A 35 3.53 -3.83 -42.54
N ALA A 36 2.32 -4.20 -42.97
CA ALA A 36 1.09 -4.19 -42.19
C ALA A 36 1.24 -4.76 -40.76
N HIS A 37 1.32 -3.89 -39.75
CA HIS A 37 1.30 -4.31 -38.36
C HIS A 37 -0.14 -4.66 -37.95
N ARG A 38 -0.41 -5.97 -37.83
CA ARG A 38 -1.49 -6.48 -36.98
C ARG A 38 -1.34 -5.79 -35.63
N GLY A 39 -2.36 -5.07 -35.18
CA GLY A 39 -2.35 -4.39 -33.88
C GLY A 39 -1.91 -5.36 -32.78
N ALA A 40 -0.99 -4.91 -31.91
CA ALA A 40 -0.53 -5.72 -30.78
C ALA A 40 -1.75 -6.19 -29.98
N LYS A 41 -1.86 -7.51 -29.78
CA LYS A 41 -2.93 -8.08 -28.97
C LYS A 41 -2.65 -7.66 -27.54
N SER A 42 -3.58 -6.88 -27.03
CA SER A 42 -3.62 -6.48 -25.64
C SER A 42 -3.72 -7.72 -24.75
N LYS A 43 -2.83 -7.87 -23.77
CA LYS A 43 -2.76 -9.09 -22.95
C LYS A 43 -3.86 -9.06 -21.88
N ALA A 44 -4.63 -10.13 -21.81
CA ALA A 44 -5.62 -10.34 -20.76
C ALA A 44 -4.99 -11.19 -19.66
N TRP A 45 -5.46 -10.98 -18.42
CA TRP A 45 -5.11 -11.83 -17.30
C TRP A 45 -5.43 -13.30 -17.63
N PRO A 46 -4.48 -14.25 -17.49
CA PRO A 46 -4.64 -15.61 -18.00
C PRO A 46 -5.37 -16.55 -17.05
N HIS A 47 -5.52 -16.19 -15.76
CA HIS A 47 -6.03 -17.09 -14.73
C HIS A 47 -7.50 -16.81 -14.38
N PRO A 48 -8.28 -17.86 -14.04
CA PRO A 48 -9.59 -17.67 -13.42
C PRO A 48 -9.46 -16.87 -12.11
N LEU A 49 -10.35 -15.90 -11.90
CA LEU A 49 -10.37 -15.12 -10.67
C LEU A 49 -11.13 -15.89 -9.58
N SER A 50 -10.54 -15.99 -8.39
CA SER A 50 -11.14 -16.61 -7.21
C SER A 50 -10.86 -15.78 -5.96
N GLU A 51 -11.43 -16.15 -4.81
CA GLU A 51 -10.99 -15.61 -3.53
C GLU A 51 -9.99 -16.59 -2.89
N PRO A 52 -8.87 -16.13 -2.30
CA PRO A 52 -8.43 -14.73 -2.18
C PRO A 52 -7.71 -14.19 -3.44
N PHE A 53 -7.62 -14.96 -4.52
CA PHE A 53 -6.78 -14.67 -5.68
C PHE A 53 -7.50 -13.91 -6.81
N ASN A 54 -7.52 -12.58 -6.75
CA ASN A 54 -8.23 -11.71 -7.71
C ASN A 54 -7.54 -10.33 -7.91
N PRO A 55 -7.99 -9.51 -8.88
CA PRO A 55 -7.36 -8.22 -9.17
C PRO A 55 -7.31 -7.27 -7.97
N THR A 56 -8.31 -7.35 -7.08
CA THR A 56 -8.37 -6.48 -5.90
C THR A 56 -7.30 -6.89 -4.89
N SER A 57 -7.13 -8.18 -4.60
CA SER A 57 -6.11 -8.66 -3.67
C SER A 57 -4.70 -8.44 -4.20
N LEU A 58 -4.46 -8.68 -5.50
CA LEU A 58 -3.20 -8.36 -6.18
C LEU A 58 -2.87 -6.86 -6.07
N SER A 59 -3.84 -5.99 -6.39
CA SER A 59 -3.64 -4.54 -6.35
C SER A 59 -3.43 -3.99 -4.94
N LYS A 60 -4.10 -4.57 -3.93
CA LYS A 60 -3.90 -4.23 -2.50
C LYS A 60 -2.56 -4.72 -1.97
N ALA A 61 -2.06 -5.87 -2.45
CA ALA A 61 -0.71 -6.34 -2.17
C ALA A 61 0.38 -5.51 -2.88
N GLY A 62 -0.01 -4.52 -3.70
CA GLY A 62 0.88 -3.59 -4.38
C GLY A 62 1.19 -3.96 -5.82
N PHE A 63 0.57 -5.00 -6.37
CA PHE A 63 0.87 -5.46 -7.72
C PHE A 63 0.03 -4.78 -8.80
N PHE A 64 0.64 -4.51 -9.94
CA PHE A 64 -0.04 -4.25 -11.21
C PHE A 64 0.36 -5.32 -12.24
N PHE A 65 -0.52 -5.58 -13.20
CA PHE A 65 -0.28 -6.54 -14.27
C PHE A 65 0.73 -6.00 -15.29
N ASN A 66 1.78 -6.77 -15.57
CA ASN A 66 2.89 -6.39 -16.43
C ASN A 66 3.40 -7.57 -17.27
N ALA A 67 2.50 -8.20 -18.03
CA ALA A 67 2.80 -9.44 -18.77
C ALA A 67 3.77 -9.27 -19.95
N SER A 68 4.74 -10.19 -20.05
CA SER A 68 5.59 -10.40 -21.24
C SER A 68 5.13 -11.62 -22.03
N GLU A 69 5.73 -11.91 -23.19
CA GLU A 69 5.34 -13.12 -23.96
C GLU A 69 5.81 -14.38 -23.23
N GLU A 70 6.93 -14.28 -22.53
CA GLU A 70 7.58 -15.31 -21.72
C GLU A 70 6.93 -15.45 -20.34
N GLN A 71 6.37 -14.35 -19.80
CA GLN A 71 5.73 -14.30 -18.47
C GLN A 71 4.32 -13.72 -18.59
N PRO A 72 3.33 -14.52 -19.01
CA PRO A 72 1.99 -14.06 -19.36
C PRO A 72 1.12 -13.61 -18.18
N ASP A 73 1.51 -13.96 -16.95
CA ASP A 73 0.82 -13.62 -15.70
C ASP A 73 1.64 -12.70 -14.78
N ASN A 74 2.71 -12.11 -15.31
CA ASN A 74 3.63 -11.31 -14.52
C ASN A 74 2.95 -10.12 -13.85
N CYS A 75 3.25 -9.92 -12.57
CA CYS A 75 2.74 -8.88 -11.69
C CYS A 75 3.90 -8.13 -11.06
N THR A 76 3.90 -6.80 -11.06
CA THR A 76 5.02 -5.99 -10.55
C THR A 76 4.59 -5.10 -9.40
N CYS A 77 5.35 -5.09 -8.31
CA CYS A 77 5.08 -4.23 -7.17
C CYS A 77 5.39 -2.77 -7.50
N PHE A 78 4.48 -1.84 -7.19
CA PHE A 78 4.68 -0.42 -7.48
C PHE A 78 5.73 0.27 -6.60
N VAL A 79 6.05 -0.30 -5.42
CA VAL A 79 7.04 0.26 -4.49
C VAL A 79 8.44 -0.26 -4.76
N CYS A 80 8.63 -1.58 -4.75
CA CYS A 80 9.98 -2.17 -4.94
C CYS A 80 10.32 -2.52 -6.39
N GLY A 81 9.35 -2.50 -7.30
CA GLY A 81 9.58 -2.88 -8.70
C GLY A 81 9.82 -4.37 -8.94
N LYS A 82 9.78 -5.22 -7.90
CA LYS A 82 9.93 -6.67 -8.06
C LYS A 82 8.74 -7.26 -8.81
N SER A 83 9.05 -8.14 -9.76
CA SER A 83 8.10 -8.87 -10.58
C SER A 83 7.94 -10.31 -10.08
N LEU A 84 6.70 -10.78 -9.98
CA LEU A 84 6.32 -12.16 -9.66
C LEU A 84 5.40 -12.70 -10.75
N GLY A 85 5.62 -13.94 -11.17
CA GLY A 85 4.79 -14.66 -12.14
C GLY A 85 4.67 -16.13 -11.75
N SER A 86 4.05 -16.94 -12.61
CA SER A 86 3.68 -18.33 -12.30
C SER A 86 2.68 -18.44 -11.15
N TRP A 87 1.70 -17.54 -11.12
CA TRP A 87 0.66 -17.52 -10.10
C TRP A 87 -0.30 -18.71 -10.23
N GLU A 88 -0.71 -19.27 -9.10
CA GLU A 88 -1.62 -20.40 -9.01
C GLU A 88 -2.96 -20.01 -8.35
N PRO A 89 -4.08 -20.68 -8.72
CA PRO A 89 -5.34 -20.50 -8.02
C PRO A 89 -5.21 -20.84 -6.54
N GLY A 90 -5.43 -19.84 -5.68
CA GLY A 90 -5.37 -19.99 -4.21
C GLY A 90 -4.21 -19.24 -3.57
N ASP A 91 -3.26 -18.73 -4.36
CA ASP A 91 -2.20 -17.87 -3.85
C ASP A 91 -2.77 -16.63 -3.16
N ASP A 92 -2.17 -16.24 -2.03
CA ASP A 92 -2.44 -14.96 -1.38
C ASP A 92 -1.35 -13.96 -1.78
N PRO A 93 -1.68 -12.92 -2.57
CA PRO A 93 -0.68 -11.97 -3.06
C PRO A 93 0.11 -11.26 -1.98
N SER A 94 -0.47 -11.04 -0.79
CA SER A 94 0.26 -10.39 0.31
C SER A 94 1.26 -11.36 0.94
N LEU A 95 0.90 -12.63 1.11
CA LEU A 95 1.84 -13.66 1.57
C LEU A 95 2.96 -13.88 0.55
N GLU A 96 2.65 -13.93 -0.74
CA GLU A 96 3.65 -14.07 -1.81
C GLU A 96 4.62 -12.88 -1.84
N HIS A 97 4.10 -11.66 -1.71
CA HIS A 97 4.96 -10.47 -1.63
C HIS A 97 5.92 -10.54 -0.45
N VAL A 98 5.47 -10.99 0.72
CA VAL A 98 6.32 -11.12 1.92
C VAL A 98 7.30 -12.28 1.79
N ALA A 99 6.88 -13.41 1.20
CA ALA A 99 7.72 -14.59 1.02
C ALA A 99 8.87 -14.34 0.04
N HIS A 100 8.63 -13.49 -0.96
CA HIS A 100 9.60 -13.11 -1.98
C HIS A 100 10.22 -11.72 -1.75
N ASP A 101 10.15 -11.16 -0.56
CA ASP A 101 10.76 -9.87 -0.24
C ASP A 101 12.25 -10.01 0.12
N GLU A 102 13.13 -9.72 -0.83
CA GLU A 102 14.59 -9.76 -0.62
C GLU A 102 15.16 -8.41 -0.17
N ASP A 103 14.48 -7.31 -0.50
CA ASP A 103 14.98 -5.94 -0.33
C ASP A 103 14.31 -5.20 0.83
N ASN A 104 13.50 -5.89 1.65
CA ASN A 104 12.67 -5.29 2.70
C ASN A 104 11.72 -4.21 2.16
N CYS A 105 11.03 -4.51 1.07
CA CYS A 105 10.04 -3.65 0.43
C CYS A 105 9.11 -3.00 1.46
N GLY A 106 9.03 -1.67 1.45
CA GLY A 106 8.18 -0.90 2.37
C GLY A 106 6.73 -1.37 2.36
N TRP A 107 6.16 -1.66 1.19
CA TRP A 107 4.79 -2.17 1.08
C TRP A 107 4.63 -3.58 1.64
N ALA A 108 5.57 -4.48 1.33
CA ALA A 108 5.55 -5.85 1.83
C ALA A 108 5.58 -5.86 3.36
N ARG A 109 6.51 -5.09 3.96
CA ARG A 109 6.73 -5.09 5.41
C ARG A 109 5.71 -4.25 6.18
N ALA A 110 5.30 -3.08 5.66
CA ALA A 110 4.41 -2.16 6.38
C ALA A 110 2.91 -2.43 6.13
N VAL A 111 2.55 -3.09 5.03
CA VAL A 111 1.16 -3.36 4.65
C VAL A 111 0.91 -4.87 4.58
N CYS A 112 1.54 -5.57 3.64
CA CYS A 112 1.22 -6.99 3.37
C CYS A 112 1.42 -7.88 4.60
N GLU A 113 2.56 -7.76 5.29
CA GLU A 113 2.85 -8.60 6.45
C GLU A 113 1.98 -8.25 7.66
N VAL A 114 1.69 -6.97 7.87
CA VAL A 114 0.80 -6.54 8.96
C VAL A 114 -0.59 -7.12 8.75
N GLU A 115 -1.12 -7.02 7.53
CA GLU A 115 -2.45 -7.52 7.17
C GLU A 115 -2.53 -9.05 7.17
N SER A 116 -1.52 -9.74 6.64
CA SER A 116 -1.57 -11.20 6.43
C SER A 116 -1.02 -12.04 7.58
N LYS A 117 -0.09 -11.51 8.39
CA LYS A 117 0.60 -12.27 9.45
C LYS A 117 0.37 -11.73 10.86
N GLU A 118 0.20 -10.42 11.03
CA GLU A 118 0.09 -9.81 12.37
C GLU A 118 -1.37 -9.57 12.80
N ARG A 119 -2.26 -9.28 11.85
CA ARG A 119 -3.68 -9.06 12.11
C ARG A 119 -4.40 -10.38 12.40
N VAL A 120 -4.87 -10.54 13.63
CA VAL A 120 -5.72 -11.68 14.04
C VAL A 120 -7.18 -11.43 13.65
N ASN A 121 -7.64 -10.18 13.79
CA ASN A 121 -8.95 -9.71 13.33
C ASN A 121 -8.91 -8.17 13.20
N ASN A 122 -10.03 -7.55 12.85
CA ASN A 122 -10.13 -6.10 12.65
C ASN A 122 -9.67 -5.25 13.84
N HIS A 123 -9.58 -5.82 15.05
CA HIS A 123 -9.23 -5.07 16.26
C HIS A 123 -8.03 -5.62 17.03
N THR A 124 -7.45 -6.74 16.60
CA THR A 124 -6.45 -7.49 17.38
C THR A 124 -5.24 -7.82 16.53
N TYR A 125 -4.06 -7.59 17.09
CA TYR A 125 -2.77 -7.82 16.44
C TYR A 125 -1.82 -8.57 17.36
N ILE A 126 -0.90 -9.34 16.77
CA ILE A 126 0.23 -9.94 17.47
C ILE A 126 1.50 -9.51 16.73
N PHE A 127 2.38 -8.77 17.42
CA PHE A 127 3.67 -8.35 16.87
C PHE A 127 4.72 -9.40 17.20
N ALA A 128 5.41 -9.92 16.18
CA ALA A 128 6.35 -11.03 16.34
C ALA A 128 7.64 -10.64 17.09
N SER A 129 8.07 -9.38 16.97
CA SER A 129 9.33 -8.88 17.52
C SER A 129 9.31 -7.37 17.74
N ALA A 130 10.28 -6.84 18.49
CA ALA A 130 10.32 -5.41 18.85
C ALA A 130 10.48 -4.47 17.64
N ASP A 131 11.17 -4.91 16.59
CA ASP A 131 11.29 -4.21 15.31
C ASP A 131 9.99 -4.23 14.51
N ARG A 132 9.03 -5.10 14.84
CA ARG A 132 7.69 -5.15 14.24
C ARG A 132 6.64 -4.33 14.99
N LEU A 133 7.00 -3.76 16.14
CA LEU A 133 6.09 -2.87 16.88
C LEU A 133 5.71 -1.65 16.02
N PRO A 134 4.46 -1.16 16.09
CA PRO A 134 4.00 -0.05 15.25
C PRO A 134 4.88 1.21 15.29
N THR A 135 5.41 1.54 16.46
CA THR A 135 6.24 2.72 16.71
C THR A 135 7.74 2.45 16.61
N SER A 136 8.15 1.26 16.17
CA SER A 136 9.57 0.93 16.00
C SER A 136 10.17 1.77 14.86
N THR A 137 11.48 2.07 14.96
CA THR A 137 12.22 2.74 13.89
C THR A 137 12.21 1.92 12.59
N ALA A 138 12.22 0.59 12.70
CA ALA A 138 12.13 -0.28 11.54
C ALA A 138 10.80 -0.10 10.80
N MET A 139 9.66 -0.11 11.51
CA MET A 139 8.35 0.09 10.90
C MET A 139 8.13 1.53 10.42
N GLU A 140 8.70 2.53 11.10
CA GLU A 140 8.74 3.92 10.61
C GLU A 140 9.45 4.00 9.26
N SER A 141 10.64 3.38 9.13
CA SER A 141 11.36 3.32 7.86
C SER A 141 10.54 2.65 6.75
N ARG A 142 9.89 1.51 7.02
CA ARG A 142 9.09 0.80 5.99
C ARG A 142 7.87 1.58 5.54
N ARG A 143 7.25 2.35 6.44
CA ARG A 143 6.17 3.27 6.07
C ARG A 143 6.69 4.43 5.23
N HIS A 144 7.85 5.00 5.58
CA HIS A 144 8.47 6.08 4.83
C HIS A 144 8.74 5.69 3.36
N ASP A 145 9.22 4.47 3.11
CA ASP A 145 9.47 3.95 1.76
C ASP A 145 8.22 4.01 0.85
N THR A 146 7.01 3.97 1.41
CA THR A 146 5.75 4.03 0.62
C THR A 146 5.47 5.42 0.03
N PHE A 147 6.05 6.47 0.60
CA PHE A 147 5.89 7.86 0.13
C PHE A 147 6.75 8.16 -1.10
N SER A 148 7.87 7.44 -1.26
CA SER A 148 8.77 7.49 -2.42
C SER A 148 9.02 8.94 -2.89
N ASN A 149 9.13 9.16 -4.19
CA ASN A 149 9.30 10.48 -4.81
C ASN A 149 7.97 11.13 -5.25
N TRP A 150 6.82 10.57 -4.89
CA TRP A 150 5.50 11.04 -5.31
C TRP A 150 4.74 11.80 -4.22
N TRP A 151 5.21 11.80 -2.97
CA TRP A 151 4.62 12.60 -1.91
C TRP A 151 4.81 14.11 -2.18
N PRO A 152 3.73 14.91 -2.17
CA PRO A 152 3.81 16.29 -2.68
C PRO A 152 4.45 17.29 -1.72
N TYR A 153 4.68 16.94 -0.45
CA TYR A 153 5.03 17.92 0.59
C TYR A 153 6.48 17.88 1.08
N ASP A 154 7.30 16.96 0.59
CA ASP A 154 8.70 16.85 1.04
C ASP A 154 9.54 18.06 0.67
N ASP A 155 9.27 18.65 -0.49
CA ASP A 155 9.95 19.84 -0.98
C ASP A 155 9.18 21.14 -0.69
N VAL A 156 8.10 21.09 0.09
CA VAL A 156 7.29 22.27 0.42
C VAL A 156 7.77 22.90 1.73
N PRO A 157 8.33 24.13 1.70
CA PRO A 157 8.90 24.74 2.90
C PRO A 157 7.86 24.90 4.01
N LYS A 158 8.23 24.47 5.23
CA LYS A 158 7.40 24.56 6.44
C LYS A 158 6.11 23.75 6.40
N HIS A 159 5.93 22.84 5.44
CA HIS A 159 4.82 21.90 5.49
C HIS A 159 5.04 20.90 6.64
N SER A 160 4.03 20.69 7.48
CA SER A 160 4.14 19.81 8.64
C SER A 160 3.88 18.34 8.31
N ALA A 161 3.17 18.06 7.21
CA ALA A 161 2.95 16.70 6.71
C ALA A 161 4.05 16.23 5.72
N THR A 162 5.34 16.30 6.11
CA THR A 162 6.41 15.65 5.34
C THR A 162 6.29 14.12 5.42
N SER A 163 6.77 13.39 4.43
CA SER A 163 6.76 11.92 4.41
C SER A 163 7.39 11.31 5.66
N GLU A 164 8.49 11.90 6.16
CA GLU A 164 9.14 11.50 7.42
C GLU A 164 8.17 11.61 8.61
N LYS A 165 7.49 12.75 8.76
CA LYS A 165 6.53 12.98 9.86
C LYS A 165 5.29 12.12 9.72
N MET A 166 4.82 11.92 8.49
CA MET A 166 3.72 11.01 8.16
C MET A 166 4.04 9.57 8.59
N ALA A 167 5.21 9.07 8.18
CA ALA A 167 5.67 7.72 8.53
C ALA A 167 5.89 7.55 10.04
N ARG A 168 6.50 8.55 10.70
CA ARG A 168 6.67 8.61 12.16
C ARG A 168 5.32 8.56 12.89
N ALA A 169 4.28 9.15 12.32
CA ALA A 169 2.93 9.16 12.86
C ALA A 169 2.11 7.89 12.56
N GLY A 170 2.67 6.90 11.85
CA GLY A 170 2.00 5.63 11.58
C GLY A 170 1.24 5.57 10.26
N TRP A 171 1.44 6.55 9.38
CA TRP A 171 0.82 6.62 8.06
C TRP A 171 1.69 5.94 7.00
N HIS A 172 1.07 5.28 6.03
CA HIS A 172 1.67 4.86 4.76
C HIS A 172 0.93 5.53 3.61
N CYS A 173 1.63 5.82 2.52
CA CYS A 173 1.08 6.53 1.38
C CYS A 173 0.13 5.63 0.58
N THR A 174 -1.09 6.08 0.33
CA THR A 174 -2.14 5.32 -0.36
C THR A 174 -2.85 6.23 -1.36
N PRO A 175 -2.10 6.85 -2.30
CA PRO A 175 -2.69 7.85 -3.15
C PRO A 175 -3.75 7.22 -4.06
N SER A 176 -4.78 7.99 -4.40
CA SER A 176 -5.84 7.58 -5.31
C SER A 176 -5.98 8.58 -6.44
N VAL A 177 -6.74 8.20 -7.47
CA VAL A 177 -7.14 9.15 -8.52
C VAL A 177 -8.01 10.25 -7.91
N GLY A 178 -7.43 11.45 -7.78
CA GLY A 178 -8.11 12.63 -7.22
C GLY A 178 -7.59 13.05 -5.85
N ASP A 179 -7.04 12.12 -5.07
CA ASP A 179 -6.44 12.39 -3.75
C ASP A 179 -4.97 11.94 -3.74
N THR A 180 -4.10 12.78 -4.30
CA THR A 180 -2.67 12.47 -4.49
C THR A 180 -1.87 12.46 -3.20
N ASP A 181 -2.39 13.06 -2.14
CA ASP A 181 -1.80 13.14 -0.81
C ASP A 181 -2.53 12.25 0.22
N ASN A 182 -3.32 11.27 -0.24
CA ASN A 182 -3.97 10.34 0.67
C ASN A 182 -2.94 9.45 1.37
N ALA A 183 -3.12 9.29 2.69
CA ALA A 183 -2.32 8.40 3.51
C ALA A 183 -3.21 7.63 4.50
N SER A 184 -2.88 6.37 4.75
CA SER A 184 -3.67 5.46 5.58
C SER A 184 -2.87 4.91 6.76
N CYS A 185 -3.56 4.52 7.82
CA CYS A 185 -2.97 3.73 8.89
C CYS A 185 -3.41 2.27 8.75
N VAL A 186 -2.47 1.35 8.53
CA VAL A 186 -2.74 -0.09 8.38
C VAL A 186 -3.45 -0.67 9.62
N TYR A 187 -3.16 -0.14 10.80
CA TYR A 187 -3.69 -0.66 12.04
C TYR A 187 -5.15 -0.29 12.32
N CYS A 188 -5.59 0.92 11.98
CA CYS A 188 -6.96 1.37 12.27
C CYS A 188 -7.81 1.63 11.02
N GLY A 189 -7.24 1.43 9.84
CA GLY A 189 -7.89 1.62 8.54
C GLY A 189 -8.31 3.05 8.22
N THR A 190 -7.93 4.03 9.05
CA THR A 190 -8.25 5.44 8.77
C THR A 190 -7.38 5.95 7.64
N SER A 191 -7.97 6.73 6.74
CA SER A 191 -7.28 7.42 5.66
C SER A 191 -7.62 8.91 5.71
N LEU A 192 -6.63 9.75 5.46
CA LEU A 192 -6.75 11.20 5.41
C LEU A 192 -6.03 11.74 4.18
N SER A 193 -6.61 12.76 3.56
CA SER A 193 -6.08 13.54 2.45
C SER A 193 -6.38 15.03 2.69
N GLY A 194 -5.85 15.90 1.84
CA GLY A 194 -6.00 17.35 1.97
C GLY A 194 -5.20 17.92 3.14
N TRP A 195 -3.96 17.44 3.33
CA TRP A 195 -3.11 17.86 4.43
C TRP A 195 -2.75 19.34 4.33
N GLU A 196 -3.02 20.09 5.39
CA GLU A 196 -2.68 21.51 5.46
C GLU A 196 -1.25 21.71 6.01
N PRO A 197 -0.58 22.84 5.70
CA PRO A 197 0.79 23.10 6.14
C PRO A 197 1.00 23.03 7.67
N THR A 198 -0.05 23.27 8.45
CA THR A 198 -0.02 23.26 9.92
C THR A 198 -0.50 21.95 10.54
N ASP A 199 -0.95 20.98 9.74
CA ASP A 199 -1.43 19.71 10.27
C ASP A 199 -0.25 18.90 10.81
N ASP A 200 -0.33 18.53 12.09
CA ASP A 200 0.58 17.56 12.68
C ASP A 200 0.02 16.14 12.44
N PRO A 201 0.71 15.28 11.68
CA PRO A 201 0.20 13.95 11.35
C PRO A 201 -0.06 13.04 12.55
N LEU A 202 0.70 13.20 13.63
CA LEU A 202 0.56 12.39 14.84
C LEU A 202 -0.68 12.82 15.62
N GLU A 203 -0.89 14.12 15.76
CA GLU A 203 -2.07 14.68 16.43
C GLU A 203 -3.34 14.38 15.62
N GLU A 204 -3.31 14.49 14.29
CA GLU A 204 -4.45 14.10 13.45
C GLU A 204 -4.79 12.61 13.61
N HIS A 205 -3.78 11.74 13.64
CA HIS A 205 -3.99 10.30 13.91
C HIS A 205 -4.59 10.08 15.31
N ARG A 206 -4.01 10.70 16.34
CA ARG A 206 -4.47 10.56 17.74
C ARG A 206 -5.89 11.09 17.92
N ARG A 207 -6.23 12.21 17.29
CA ARG A 207 -7.54 12.84 17.35
C ARG A 207 -8.62 11.97 16.68
N LYS A 208 -8.34 11.39 15.51
CA LYS A 208 -9.29 10.54 14.78
C LYS A 208 -9.44 9.14 15.38
N ARG A 209 -8.34 8.57 15.90
CA ARG A 209 -8.25 7.19 16.37
C ARG A 209 -7.36 7.07 17.63
N PRO A 210 -7.79 7.63 18.78
CA PRO A 210 -6.99 7.61 20.01
C PRO A 210 -6.73 6.19 20.54
N ASN A 211 -7.55 5.23 20.12
CA ASN A 211 -7.48 3.83 20.52
C ASN A 211 -6.73 2.93 19.51
N CYS A 212 -6.09 3.50 18.49
CA CYS A 212 -5.31 2.75 17.50
C CYS A 212 -4.21 1.92 18.18
N VAL A 213 -3.96 0.68 17.72
CA VAL A 213 -2.87 -0.14 18.28
C VAL A 213 -1.49 0.47 18.04
N PHE A 214 -1.39 1.39 17.07
CA PHE A 214 -0.23 2.25 16.93
C PHE A 214 0.15 2.97 18.24
N PHE A 215 -0.84 3.48 18.99
CA PHE A 215 -0.60 4.15 20.27
C PHE A 215 -0.65 3.21 21.46
N THR A 216 -1.41 2.12 21.36
CA THR A 216 -1.68 1.27 22.53
C THR A 216 -0.70 0.11 22.66
N ALA A 217 -0.02 -0.33 21.60
CA ALA A 217 0.86 -1.51 21.62
C ALA A 217 1.93 -1.44 22.73
N GLY A 218 2.61 -0.30 22.88
CA GLY A 218 3.76 -0.19 23.78
C GLY A 218 4.89 -1.11 23.33
N ASP A 219 5.49 -1.84 24.27
CA ASP A 219 6.58 -2.80 24.07
C ASP A 219 6.09 -4.26 23.93
N ARG A 220 4.78 -4.47 23.78
CA ARG A 220 4.15 -5.80 23.84
C ARG A 220 4.38 -6.61 22.56
N VAL A 221 5.18 -7.65 22.69
CA VAL A 221 5.55 -8.60 21.63
C VAL A 221 5.02 -10.00 21.99
N GLY A 222 4.61 -10.78 20.99
CA GLY A 222 4.17 -12.17 21.16
C GLY A 222 2.85 -12.35 21.91
N VAL A 223 2.11 -11.27 22.14
CA VAL A 223 0.81 -11.27 22.83
C VAL A 223 -0.22 -10.50 22.02
N GLU A 224 -1.50 -10.83 22.23
CA GLU A 224 -2.60 -10.07 21.63
C GLU A 224 -2.63 -8.62 22.13
N VAL A 225 -2.61 -7.69 21.19
CA VAL A 225 -2.80 -6.26 21.41
C VAL A 225 -4.09 -5.84 20.71
N ARG A 226 -5.00 -5.23 21.47
CA ARG A 226 -6.28 -4.75 20.95
C ARG A 226 -6.35 -3.24 20.91
N HIS A 227 -7.15 -2.71 19.98
CA HIS A 227 -7.62 -1.33 20.10
C HIS A 227 -8.28 -1.17 21.48
N LYS A 228 -7.99 -0.07 22.18
CA LYS A 228 -8.70 0.23 23.42
C LYS A 228 -10.19 0.40 23.10
N THR A 229 -11.07 -0.29 23.79
CA THR A 229 -12.50 0.02 23.70
C THR A 229 -12.70 1.43 24.27
N ALA A 230 -13.54 2.24 23.62
CA ALA A 230 -13.96 3.49 24.24
C ALA A 230 -14.61 3.12 25.58
N VAL A 231 -14.06 3.59 26.69
CA VAL A 231 -14.73 3.46 27.97
C VAL A 231 -16.03 4.24 27.81
N SER A 232 -17.18 3.56 27.86
CA SER A 232 -18.48 4.21 27.98
C SER A 232 -18.48 4.92 29.32
N GLY A 233 -18.03 6.18 29.33
CA GLY A 233 -18.07 7.03 30.49
C GLY A 233 -19.51 7.40 30.78
N THR A 234 -20.21 6.55 31.54
CA THR A 234 -21.40 6.99 32.27
C THR A 234 -20.92 7.97 33.33
N MET A 235 -20.96 9.26 33.05
CA MET A 235 -20.93 10.28 34.10
C MET A 235 -22.17 10.07 34.96
N ILE A 236 -22.00 9.41 36.11
CA ILE A 236 -22.98 9.47 37.18
C ILE A 236 -22.81 10.84 37.83
N PHE A 237 -23.62 11.81 37.41
CA PHE A 237 -23.90 12.96 38.25
C PHE A 237 -24.84 12.48 39.37
N MET A 238 -24.30 12.32 40.58
CA MET A 238 -25.09 12.35 41.80
C MET A 238 -24.83 13.70 42.46
N GLY A 239 -25.92 14.47 42.59
CA GLY A 239 -25.93 15.82 43.15
C GLY A 239 -25.99 15.87 44.66
#